data_AF-A0A914PXQ7-F1
#
_entry.id   AF-A0A914PXQ7-F1
#
_cell.length_a   1.000
_cell.length_b   1.000
_cell.length_c   1.000
_cell.angle_alpha   90.00
_cell.angle_beta   90.00
_cell.angle_gamma   90.00
#
_symmetry.space_group_name_H-M   'P 1'
#
loop_
_entity.id
_entity.type
_entity.pdbx_description
1 polymer ?
#
loop_
_entity_poly.entity_id
_entity_poly.type
_entity_poly.pdbx_seq_one_letter_code
_entity_poly.pdbx_strand_id
1 'polypeptide(L)'
;MPDAVLHILHYKGRVFAALANGALAVFVRDADGNWSDAGYLLIRLGKPTSSVCHLIVVAGRIWAAYRNCVVVIDPKQLIVESAFVAHPRRDSQVRNMVWVGDGVWLSIRLDSTIRLYHAHTYQHLQDF
;
A
#
# COMPACT_ATOMS: atom_id res chain seq x y z
N MET A 1 -3.64 1.18 20.64
CA MET A 1 -4.41 -0.06 20.40
C MET A 1 -4.13 -0.52 18.97
N PRO A 2 -3.80 -1.80 18.72
CA PRO A 2 -3.80 -2.34 17.36
C PRO A 2 -5.21 -2.21 16.79
N ASP A 3 -5.32 -1.77 15.54
CA ASP A 3 -6.59 -1.51 14.86
C ASP A 3 -6.94 -2.66 13.91
N ALA A 4 -8.13 -2.65 13.30
CA ALA A 4 -8.59 -3.69 12.40
C ALA A 4 -7.63 -3.88 11.20
N VAL A 5 -7.37 -5.14 10.85
CA VAL A 5 -6.65 -5.51 9.62
C VAL A 5 -7.62 -5.43 8.44
N LEU A 6 -7.29 -4.63 7.43
CA LEU A 6 -8.13 -4.39 6.26
C LEU A 6 -7.63 -5.11 5.01
N HIS A 7 -6.33 -5.42 4.95
CA HIS A 7 -5.74 -6.16 3.84
C HIS A 7 -4.46 -6.86 4.29
N ILE A 8 -4.16 -8.02 3.69
CA ILE A 8 -2.93 -8.78 3.96
C ILE A 8 -2.21 -9.02 2.62
N LEU A 9 -0.91 -8.78 2.59
CA LEU A 9 -0.06 -9.04 1.43
C LEU A 9 1.18 -9.81 1.85
N HIS A 10 1.45 -10.93 1.17
CA HIS A 10 2.70 -11.68 1.33
C HIS A 10 3.68 -11.33 0.21
N TYR A 11 4.93 -11.01 0.55
CA TYR A 11 5.98 -10.78 -0.44
C TYR A 11 7.36 -11.09 0.15
N LYS A 12 8.15 -11.92 -0.56
CA LYS A 12 9.53 -12.29 -0.21
C LYS A 12 9.73 -12.69 1.27
N GLY A 13 8.88 -13.58 1.78
CA GLY A 13 8.98 -14.11 3.15
C GLY A 13 8.51 -13.15 4.24
N ARG A 14 7.85 -12.05 3.86
CA ARG A 14 7.24 -11.07 4.77
C ARG A 14 5.75 -11.00 4.56
N VAL A 15 5.01 -10.78 5.64
CA VAL A 15 3.57 -10.48 5.59
C VAL A 15 3.34 -9.05 6.04
N PHE A 16 2.69 -8.27 5.19
CA PHE A 16 2.28 -6.91 5.42
C PHE A 16 0.77 -6.90 5.71
N ALA A 17 0.39 -6.49 6.91
CA ALA A 17 -1.00 -6.31 7.31
C ALA A 17 -1.33 -4.81 7.34
N ALA A 18 -2.25 -4.39 6.48
CA ALA A 18 -2.75 -3.03 6.40
C ALA A 18 -3.77 -2.75 7.51
N LEU A 19 -3.57 -1.68 8.27
CA LEU A 19 -4.38 -1.37 9.44
C LEU A 19 -5.29 -0.15 9.22
N ALA A 20 -6.43 -0.14 9.88
CA ALA A 20 -7.40 0.96 9.81
C ALA A 20 -6.89 2.29 10.41
N ASN A 21 -5.82 2.25 11.20
CA ASN A 21 -5.16 3.42 11.78
C ASN A 21 -4.00 3.97 10.92
N GLY A 22 -3.89 3.60 9.65
CA GLY A 22 -2.90 4.18 8.75
C GLY A 22 -1.48 3.64 8.91
N ALA A 23 -1.35 2.49 9.59
CA ALA A 23 -0.09 1.78 9.73
C ALA A 23 -0.10 0.43 9.00
N LEU A 24 1.10 -0.12 8.82
CA LEU A 24 1.34 -1.48 8.36
C LEU A 24 2.06 -2.24 9.48
N ALA A 25 1.51 -3.38 9.88
CA ALA A 25 2.25 -4.36 10.66
C ALA A 25 2.98 -5.31 9.70
N VAL A 26 4.27 -5.51 9.91
CA VAL A 26 5.14 -6.32 9.07
C VAL A 26 5.70 -7.47 9.87
N PHE A 27 5.31 -8.68 9.51
CA PHE A 27 5.80 -9.92 10.07
C PHE A 27 6.90 -10.46 9.18
N VAL A 28 7.99 -10.91 9.79
CA VAL A 28 9.21 -11.35 9.09
C VAL A 28 9.51 -12.78 9.51
N ARG A 29 9.91 -13.60 8.53
CA ARG A 29 10.46 -14.93 8.81
C ARG A 29 11.96 -14.86 9.08
N ASP A 30 12.46 -15.72 9.97
CA ASP A 30 13.89 -15.91 10.21
C ASP A 30 14.55 -16.70 9.06
N ALA A 31 15.85 -16.98 9.19
CA ALA A 31 16.63 -17.70 8.18
C ALA A 31 16.15 -19.15 7.98
N ASP A 32 15.55 -19.74 9.00
CA ASP A 32 15.00 -21.09 8.99
C ASP A 32 13.55 -21.14 8.48
N GLY A 33 12.99 -19.97 8.17
CA GLY A 33 11.64 -19.81 7.67
C GLY A 33 10.55 -19.77 8.74
N ASN A 34 10.91 -19.76 10.03
CA ASN A 34 9.94 -19.61 11.12
C ASN A 34 9.53 -18.15 11.29
N TRP A 35 8.37 -17.89 11.90
CA TRP A 35 8.00 -16.53 12.25
C TRP A 35 8.90 -16.02 13.37
N SER A 36 9.41 -14.80 13.23
CA SER A 36 10.26 -14.19 14.25
C SER A 36 9.52 -13.99 15.57
N ASP A 37 10.12 -14.46 16.67
CA ASP A 37 9.62 -14.22 18.03
C ASP A 37 9.77 -12.77 18.48
N ALA A 38 10.49 -11.93 17.72
CA ALA A 38 10.61 -10.49 17.98
C ALA A 38 9.31 -9.71 17.71
N GLY A 39 8.26 -10.38 17.22
CA GLY A 39 6.96 -9.78 16.94
C GLY A 39 6.87 -9.19 15.53
N TYR A 40 6.25 -8.00 15.43
CA TYR A 40 6.06 -7.30 14.16
C TYR A 40 6.72 -5.92 14.17
N LEU A 41 7.15 -5.50 12.98
CA LEU A 41 7.60 -4.13 12.74
C LEU A 41 6.41 -3.27 12.33
N LEU A 42 6.43 -1.98 12.69
CA LEU A 42 5.32 -1.07 12.37
C LEU A 42 5.82 0.06 11.45
N ILE A 43 5.17 0.22 10.30
CA ILE A 43 5.38 1.36 9.40
C ILE A 43 4.16 2.27 9.50
N ARG A 44 4.33 3.55 9.84
CA ARG A 44 3.24 4.53 9.88
C ARG A 44 3.29 5.40 8.63
N LEU A 45 2.22 5.37 7.84
CA LEU A 45 2.17 6.13 6.57
C LEU A 45 1.73 7.59 6.77
N GLY A 46 1.13 7.91 7.91
CA GLY A 46 0.70 9.27 8.24
C GLY A 46 -0.06 9.35 9.55
N LYS A 47 -0.99 10.31 9.64
CA LYS A 47 -1.84 10.49 10.81
C LYS A 47 -2.73 9.26 11.03
N PRO A 48 -3.00 8.89 12.29
CA PRO A 48 -3.77 7.68 12.61
C PRO A 48 -5.28 7.77 12.34
N THR A 49 -5.72 8.77 11.58
CA THR A 49 -7.12 9.08 11.29
C THR A 49 -7.58 8.56 9.93
N SER A 50 -6.76 7.77 9.25
CA SER A 50 -7.08 7.26 7.91
C SER A 50 -6.51 5.86 7.75
N SER A 51 -7.26 4.99 7.08
CA SER A 51 -6.89 3.60 6.90
C SER A 51 -5.90 3.39 5.76
N VAL A 52 -5.10 2.32 5.88
CA VAL A 52 -4.50 1.69 4.71
C VAL A 52 -5.45 0.56 4.30
N CYS A 53 -6.02 0.64 3.10
CA CYS A 53 -7.14 -0.23 2.75
C CYS A 53 -6.82 -1.30 1.69
N HIS A 54 -5.73 -1.14 0.94
CA HIS A 54 -5.30 -2.11 -0.06
C HIS A 54 -3.79 -2.07 -0.25
N LEU A 55 -3.18 -3.23 -0.47
CA LEU A 55 -1.76 -3.41 -0.71
C LEU A 55 -1.56 -4.26 -1.95
N ILE A 56 -0.65 -3.86 -2.84
CA ILE A 56 -0.19 -4.71 -3.96
C ILE A 56 1.34 -4.63 -4.12
N VAL A 57 1.92 -5.64 -4.76
CA VAL A 57 3.30 -5.60 -5.22
C VAL A 57 3.31 -5.00 -6.63
N VAL A 58 4.13 -3.98 -6.87
CA VAL A 58 4.34 -3.36 -8.18
C VAL A 58 5.83 -3.23 -8.44
N ALA A 59 6.33 -3.85 -9.51
CA ALA A 59 7.75 -3.80 -9.88
C ALA A 59 8.71 -4.06 -8.70
N GLY A 60 8.32 -4.97 -7.81
CA GLY A 60 9.06 -5.38 -6.63
C GLY A 60 8.99 -4.46 -5.40
N ARG A 61 8.18 -3.39 -5.44
CA ARG A 61 7.85 -2.50 -4.31
C ARG A 61 6.47 -2.82 -3.76
N ILE A 62 6.18 -2.41 -2.52
CA ILE A 62 4.83 -2.46 -1.96
C ILE A 62 4.16 -1.12 -2.21
N TRP A 63 3.00 -1.12 -2.86
CA TRP A 63 2.14 0.05 -2.99
C TRP A 63 1.00 -0.06 -1.99
N ALA A 64 0.81 0.99 -1.21
CA ALA A 64 -0.21 1.10 -0.18
C ALA A 64 -1.21 2.21 -0.50
N ALA A 65 -2.50 1.85 -0.54
CA ALA A 65 -3.60 2.80 -0.71
C ALA A 65 -3.89 3.50 0.63
N TYR A 66 -3.53 4.79 0.74
CA TYR A 66 -3.70 5.60 1.94
C TYR A 66 -4.28 6.97 1.58
N ARG A 67 -5.52 7.24 2.02
CA ARG A 67 -6.29 8.44 1.64
C ARG A 67 -6.38 8.57 0.11
N ASN A 68 -6.23 9.77 -0.43
CA ASN A 68 -6.19 10.05 -1.85
C ASN A 68 -4.80 9.81 -2.47
N CYS A 69 -3.91 9.09 -1.78
CA CYS A 69 -2.53 8.86 -2.20
C CYS A 69 -2.22 7.37 -2.34
N VAL A 70 -1.18 7.09 -3.12
CA VAL A 70 -0.46 5.83 -3.08
C VAL A 70 0.90 6.07 -2.43
N VAL A 71 1.25 5.23 -1.48
CA VAL A 71 2.55 5.23 -0.80
C VAL A 71 3.36 4.02 -1.25
N VAL A 72 4.59 4.25 -1.70
CA VAL A 72 5.50 3.22 -2.21
C VAL A 72 6.55 2.91 -1.17
N ILE A 73 6.73 1.62 -0.86
CA ILE A 73 7.53 1.14 0.26
C ILE A 73 8.53 0.10 -0.24
N ASP A 74 9.79 0.24 0.20
CA ASP A 74 10.81 -0.79 0.02
C ASP A 74 10.49 -1.98 0.95
N PRO A 75 10.20 -3.18 0.43
CA PRO A 75 9.85 -4.34 1.26
C PRO A 75 11.02 -4.93 2.05
N LYS A 76 12.26 -4.62 1.69
CA LYS A 76 13.48 -5.08 2.37
C LYS A 76 13.87 -4.10 3.48
N GLN A 77 13.96 -2.81 3.15
CA GLN A 77 14.35 -1.76 4.10
C GLN A 77 13.18 -1.32 5.00
N LEU A 78 11.94 -1.59 4.59
CA LEU A 78 10.71 -1.19 5.28
C LEU A 78 10.58 0.34 5.47
N ILE A 79 11.09 1.09 4.50
CA ILE A 79 10.99 2.55 4.44
C ILE A 79 10.10 2.99 3.29
N VAL A 80 9.49 4.16 3.45
CA VAL A 80 8.74 4.81 2.36
C VAL A 80 9.73 5.40 1.36
N GLU A 81 9.71 4.91 0.12
CA GLU A 81 10.55 5.41 -0.97
C GLU A 81 9.91 6.62 -1.67
N SER A 82 8.58 6.61 -1.81
CA SER A 82 7.84 7.65 -2.52
C SER A 82 6.38 7.69 -2.09
N ALA A 83 5.71 8.79 -2.40
CA ALA A 83 4.26 8.90 -2.30
C ALA A 83 3.76 9.86 -3.38
N PHE A 84 2.62 9.56 -3.98
CA PHE A 84 2.00 10.42 -4.98
C PHE A 84 0.50 10.54 -4.75
N VAL A 85 -0.04 11.70 -5.11
CA VAL A 85 -1.47 11.99 -5.03
C VAL A 85 -2.16 11.30 -6.21
N ALA A 86 -2.96 10.28 -5.91
CA ALA A 86 -3.69 9.51 -6.92
C ALA A 86 -5.00 10.16 -7.34
N HIS A 87 -5.52 11.09 -6.53
CA HIS A 87 -6.71 11.86 -6.85
C HIS A 87 -6.65 13.27 -6.23
N PRO A 88 -7.01 14.35 -6.95
CA PRO A 88 -6.85 15.73 -6.46
C PRO A 88 -7.74 16.06 -5.25
N ARG A 89 -8.90 15.39 -5.11
CA ARG A 89 -9.79 15.59 -3.96
C ARG A 89 -9.24 14.85 -2.72
N ARG A 90 -9.03 15.58 -1.62
CA ARG A 90 -8.33 15.10 -0.41
C ARG A 90 -9.15 14.14 0.47
N ASP A 91 -10.45 14.16 0.29
CA ASP A 91 -11.47 13.35 0.97
C ASP A 91 -11.77 12.05 0.21
N SER A 92 -11.44 11.99 -1.09
CA SER A 92 -11.43 10.75 -1.85
C SER A 92 -10.43 9.74 -1.28
N GLN A 93 -10.71 8.46 -1.48
CA GLN A 93 -9.87 7.37 -0.99
C GLN A 93 -9.56 6.41 -2.13
N VAL A 94 -8.27 6.14 -2.38
CA VAL A 94 -7.87 5.01 -3.22
C VAL A 94 -8.41 3.74 -2.57
N ARG A 95 -9.17 2.94 -3.31
CA ARG A 95 -9.87 1.77 -2.75
C ARG A 95 -9.21 0.47 -3.15
N ASN A 96 -9.08 0.22 -4.45
CA ASN A 96 -8.43 -0.96 -4.98
C ASN A 96 -7.34 -0.55 -5.97
N MET A 97 -6.33 -1.40 -6.12
CA MET A 97 -5.24 -1.22 -7.07
C MET A 97 -4.94 -2.56 -7.73
N VAL A 98 -4.73 -2.60 -9.03
CA VAL A 98 -4.34 -3.83 -9.75
C VAL A 98 -3.23 -3.49 -10.74
N TRP A 99 -2.22 -4.34 -10.83
CA TRP A 99 -1.03 -4.11 -11.67
C TRP A 99 -0.93 -5.16 -12.77
N VAL A 100 -0.71 -4.71 -14.02
CA VAL A 100 -0.40 -5.55 -15.19
C VAL A 100 0.55 -4.78 -16.11
N GLY A 101 1.66 -5.40 -16.51
CA GLY A 101 2.66 -4.78 -17.39
C GLY A 101 3.22 -3.50 -16.76
N ASP A 102 3.19 -2.39 -17.50
CA ASP A 102 3.62 -1.08 -16.99
C ASP A 102 2.47 -0.26 -16.36
N GLY A 103 1.26 -0.82 -16.30
CA GLY A 103 0.06 -0.13 -15.86
C GLY A 103 -0.46 -0.57 -14.49
N VAL A 104 -0.81 0.38 -13.65
CA VAL A 104 -1.52 0.16 -12.38
C VAL A 104 -2.86 0.89 -12.43
N TRP A 105 -3.95 0.14 -12.34
CA TRP A 105 -5.32 0.67 -12.32
C TRP A 105 -5.78 0.87 -10.88
N LEU A 106 -6.31 2.05 -10.59
CA LEU A 106 -6.78 2.46 -9.27
C LEU A 106 -8.27 2.78 -9.36
N SER A 107 -9.05 2.24 -8.42
CA SER A 107 -10.40 2.74 -8.16
C SER A 107 -10.39 3.75 -7.02
N ILE A 108 -11.19 4.81 -7.15
CA ILE A 108 -11.33 5.84 -6.14
C ILE A 108 -12.74 5.77 -5.54
N ARG A 109 -12.84 5.83 -4.21
CA ARG A 109 -14.12 5.82 -3.50
C ARG A 109 -14.97 7.02 -3.91
N LEU A 110 -16.24 6.74 -4.25
CA LEU A 110 -17.22 7.74 -4.72
C LEU A 110 -16.80 8.45 -6.01
N ASP A 111 -15.90 7.86 -6.77
CA ASP A 111 -15.57 8.26 -8.13
C ASP A 111 -16.09 7.20 -9.10
N SER A 112 -16.57 7.62 -10.26
CA SER A 112 -17.05 6.73 -11.31
C SER A 112 -15.94 6.28 -12.26
N THR A 113 -14.74 6.87 -12.15
CA THR A 113 -13.62 6.62 -13.05
C THR A 113 -12.60 5.64 -12.48
N ILE A 114 -11.94 4.90 -13.38
CA ILE A 114 -10.75 4.11 -13.05
C ILE A 114 -9.53 4.87 -13.56
N ARG A 115 -8.54 5.09 -12.70
CA ARG A 115 -7.34 5.86 -13.04
C ARG A 115 -6.18 4.91 -13.31
N LEU A 116 -5.51 5.07 -14.44
CA LEU A 116 -4.32 4.31 -14.82
C LEU A 116 -3.06 5.12 -14.53
N TYR A 117 -2.12 4.48 -13.85
CA TYR A 117 -0.81 5.03 -13.50
C TYR A 117 0.31 4.16 -14.05
N HIS A 118 1.43 4.78 -14.40
CA HIS A 118 2.62 4.07 -14.81
C HIS A 118 3.37 3.48 -13.60
N ALA A 119 3.71 2.19 -13.67
CA ALA A 119 4.27 1.40 -12.57
C ALA A 119 5.63 1.91 -12.05
N HIS A 120 6.42 2.58 -12.90
CA HIS A 120 7.79 3.00 -12.58
C HIS A 120 7.95 4.51 -12.36
N THR A 121 7.17 5.31 -13.11
CA THR A 121 7.29 6.78 -13.06
C THR A 121 6.19 7.42 -12.22
N TYR A 122 5.20 6.63 -11.79
CA TYR A 122 4.03 7.08 -11.02
C TYR A 122 3.20 8.15 -11.73
N GLN A 123 3.40 8.33 -13.03
CA GLN A 123 2.66 9.29 -13.83
C GLN A 123 1.24 8.77 -14.04
N HIS A 124 0.26 9.67 -13.90
CA HIS A 124 -1.09 9.42 -14.37
C HIS A 124 -1.09 9.35 -15.90
N LEU A 125 -1.69 8.30 -16.45
CA LEU A 125 -1.70 8.04 -17.89
C LEU A 125 -3.09 8.30 -18.49
N GLN A 126 -4.15 7.82 -17.82
CA GLN A 126 -5.50 7.86 -18.36
C GLN A 126 -6.56 7.70 -17.26
N ASP A 127 -7.75 8.25 -17.50
CA ASP A 127 -8.98 7.94 -16.77
C ASP A 127 -9.94 7.19 -17.72
N PHE A 128 -10.56 6.12 -17.22
CA PHE A 128 -11.56 5.31 -17.93
C PHE A 128 -12.94 5.51 -17.32
#